data_AF-A0ABC9DZU3-F1
#
_entry.id   AF-A0ABC9DZU3-F1
#
_cell.length_a   1.000
_cell.length_b   1.000
_cell.length_c   1.000
_cell.angle_alpha   90.00
_cell.angle_beta   90.00
_cell.angle_gamma   90.00
#
_symmetry.space_group_name_H-M   'P 1'
#
loop_
_entity.id
_entity.type
_entity.pdbx_description
1 polymer ?
#
loop_
_entity_poly.entity_id
_entity_poly.type
_entity_poly.pdbx_seq_one_letter_code
_entity_poly.pdbx_strand_id
1 'polypeptide(L)'
;MLALLPPASSIRALAFHRLLPVPLLLPPPRTLPRLDPGPARSFMAFSAEPAPVEEKVESEEESLPATAAAGGGAGDAGEVSHEEWRRWGTSSPLPAAVDAIVRELLEMEAAAGEKMRFGGVGSKLKGDFKDVEDKKHRAVYEMLADSDQKLQYYSARQIGCRLLGSRGYLCQKCWLPAADCMCSNIVPCNLWRGMKFWLYMHPKDFLRQNNTGKLLWQVFGIQAAQLCLFGIQEHEDIMWDAFQRSGKGKVSFLYPNKSTIPKSVKDLKFDGLSLTSDIHEMNSHEEPFNFVLLDGTWSNSAALYRRLKERWTAIWGDEDIPCISLSTLSASVMHKLRPQPAWDRTCTAAAAAGLLWELNLRPELSMFEFEKQAEAVECSLDILLDALTTRRVRLGRSITRKQRHNRNCI
;
A
#
# COMPACT_ATOMS: atom_id res chain seq x y z
N MET A 1 26.99 12.05 -49.45
CA MET A 1 27.94 12.52 -48.42
C MET A 1 27.14 13.19 -47.32
N LEU A 2 27.44 12.85 -46.07
CA LEU A 2 26.79 13.27 -44.80
C LEU A 2 25.46 12.58 -44.44
N ALA A 3 25.61 11.41 -43.83
CA ALA A 3 24.59 10.76 -43.00
C ALA A 3 24.68 11.32 -41.56
N LEU A 4 23.54 11.71 -41.00
CA LEU A 4 23.37 12.12 -39.60
C LEU A 4 23.12 10.87 -38.74
N LEU A 5 23.93 10.70 -37.69
CA LEU A 5 23.79 9.67 -36.66
C LEU A 5 22.66 10.05 -35.66
N PRO A 6 21.83 9.09 -35.20
CA PRO A 6 20.93 9.31 -34.06
C PRO A 6 21.67 9.10 -32.71
N PRO A 7 21.15 9.66 -31.59
CA PRO A 7 21.84 9.61 -30.30
C PRO A 7 21.70 8.22 -29.64
N ALA A 8 22.77 7.82 -28.97
CA ALA A 8 22.86 6.56 -28.23
C ALA A 8 22.10 6.65 -26.90
N SER A 9 20.94 5.99 -26.83
CA SER A 9 20.25 5.69 -25.57
C SER A 9 19.49 4.38 -25.66
N SER A 10 20.22 3.26 -25.66
CA SER A 10 19.71 1.94 -25.25
C SER A 10 20.84 0.93 -25.15
N ILE A 11 21.59 0.94 -24.04
CA ILE A 11 22.46 -0.18 -23.64
C ILE A 11 22.44 -0.28 -22.12
N ARG A 12 21.35 -0.78 -21.54
CA ARG A 12 21.38 -1.33 -20.17
C ARG A 12 20.32 -2.38 -19.84
N ALA A 13 19.72 -3.02 -20.84
CA ALA A 13 18.69 -4.05 -20.64
C ALA A 13 19.10 -5.49 -21.03
N LEU A 14 20.37 -5.77 -21.34
CA LEU A 14 20.78 -7.10 -21.85
C LEU A 14 21.92 -7.79 -21.07
N ALA A 15 22.08 -7.51 -19.78
CA ALA A 15 23.20 -8.06 -19.02
C ALA A 15 22.83 -8.73 -17.69
N PHE A 16 21.72 -9.47 -17.60
CA PHE A 16 21.53 -10.46 -16.52
C PHE A 16 20.67 -11.67 -16.96
N HIS A 17 20.99 -12.25 -18.11
CA HIS A 17 20.58 -13.61 -18.44
C HIS A 17 21.79 -14.39 -18.98
N ARG A 18 22.61 -14.90 -18.07
CA ARG A 18 23.46 -16.06 -18.36
C ARG A 18 23.20 -17.12 -17.31
N LEU A 19 22.51 -18.16 -17.76
CA LEU A 19 22.45 -19.49 -17.16
C LEU A 19 23.87 -19.92 -16.79
N LEU A 20 24.14 -20.11 -15.50
CA LEU A 20 25.30 -20.86 -15.05
C LEU A 20 24.87 -22.33 -14.87
N PRO A 21 25.65 -23.30 -15.40
CA PRO A 21 25.32 -24.71 -15.26
C PRO A 21 25.53 -25.17 -13.81
N VAL A 22 24.51 -25.85 -13.29
CA VAL A 22 24.52 -26.52 -11.98
C VAL A 22 25.47 -27.71 -12.01
N PRO A 23 26.48 -27.82 -11.13
CA PRO A 23 27.17 -29.08 -10.90
C PRO A 23 26.32 -29.96 -9.98
N LEU A 24 25.87 -31.09 -10.51
CA LEU A 24 25.38 -32.23 -9.74
C LEU A 24 26.46 -32.68 -8.73
N LEU A 25 26.09 -32.77 -7.45
CA LEU A 25 26.50 -33.78 -6.46
C LEU A 25 26.14 -33.28 -5.04
N LEU A 26 24.97 -33.68 -4.54
CA LEU A 26 24.61 -33.59 -3.12
C LEU A 26 24.55 -35.02 -2.54
N PRO A 27 25.22 -35.32 -1.42
CA PRO A 27 25.08 -36.60 -0.72
C PRO A 27 23.73 -36.69 0.03
N PRO A 28 23.26 -37.91 0.36
CA PRO A 28 21.87 -38.13 0.80
C PRO A 28 21.58 -37.57 2.20
N PRO A 29 20.30 -37.29 2.52
CA PRO A 29 19.92 -36.63 3.76
C PRO A 29 20.08 -37.56 4.98
N ARG A 30 20.68 -37.02 6.04
CA ARG A 30 20.68 -37.62 7.38
C ARG A 30 19.29 -37.49 8.01
N THR A 31 18.72 -38.63 8.39
CA THR A 31 17.48 -38.76 9.16
C THR A 31 17.67 -38.22 10.59
N LEU A 32 16.75 -37.35 11.04
CA LEU A 32 16.53 -37.00 12.44
C LEU A 32 15.06 -37.31 12.82
N PRO A 33 14.77 -37.61 14.10
CA PRO A 33 13.68 -38.51 14.48
C PRO A 33 12.31 -37.85 14.53
N ARG A 34 11.28 -38.67 14.27
CA ARG A 34 9.86 -38.37 14.51
C ARG A 34 9.61 -38.04 15.99
N LEU A 35 8.85 -36.99 16.24
CA LEU A 35 8.08 -36.80 17.45
C LEU A 35 6.59 -36.87 17.09
N ASP A 36 5.88 -37.76 17.77
CA ASP A 36 4.46 -38.07 17.59
C ASP A 36 3.52 -36.92 18.05
N PRO A 37 2.26 -36.88 17.55
CA PRO A 37 1.34 -35.77 17.78
C PRO A 37 0.56 -35.92 19.09
N GLY A 38 0.63 -34.91 19.96
CA GLY A 38 -0.26 -34.72 21.12
C GLY A 38 -1.49 -33.85 20.77
N PRO A 39 -2.60 -33.97 21.53
CA PRO A 39 -3.95 -33.77 21.01
C PRO A 39 -4.40 -32.30 20.95
N ALA A 40 -5.28 -32.04 19.99
CA ALA A 40 -6.03 -30.80 19.84
C ALA A 40 -6.97 -30.54 21.03
N ARG A 41 -6.92 -29.33 21.59
CA ARG A 41 -8.03 -28.74 22.32
C ARG A 41 -8.26 -27.30 21.88
N SER A 42 -9.50 -27.09 21.48
CA SER A 42 -10.16 -25.87 21.06
C SER A 42 -10.38 -24.90 22.23
N PHE A 43 -10.69 -23.65 21.85
CA PHE A 43 -11.10 -22.48 22.63
C PHE A 43 -9.98 -21.73 23.36
N MET A 44 -9.65 -20.53 22.87
CA MET A 44 -9.34 -19.39 23.75
C MET A 44 -9.79 -18.05 23.17
N ALA A 45 -10.32 -17.25 24.09
CA ALA A 45 -10.94 -15.95 23.93
C ALA A 45 -9.92 -14.87 23.55
N PHE A 46 -10.45 -13.75 23.05
CA PHE A 46 -9.71 -12.49 22.94
C PHE A 46 -9.28 -12.03 24.35
N SER A 47 -8.09 -12.42 24.78
CA SER A 47 -7.39 -11.74 25.88
C SER A 47 -6.84 -10.42 25.36
N ALA A 48 -7.57 -9.36 25.64
CA ALA A 48 -7.08 -7.99 25.58
C ALA A 48 -6.43 -7.63 26.93
N GLU A 49 -5.29 -8.25 27.24
CA GLU A 49 -4.30 -7.61 28.11
C GLU A 49 -3.17 -7.11 27.20
N PRO A 50 -2.71 -5.86 27.38
CA PRO A 50 -1.54 -5.39 26.66
C PRO A 50 -0.34 -6.16 27.20
N ALA A 51 0.15 -7.13 26.41
CA ALA A 51 1.50 -7.63 26.62
C ALA A 51 2.44 -6.40 26.68
N PRO A 52 3.42 -6.37 27.60
CA PRO A 52 4.37 -5.27 27.68
C PRO A 52 5.21 -5.32 26.41
N VAL A 53 4.74 -4.61 25.38
CA VAL A 53 5.59 -4.26 24.25
C VAL A 53 6.57 -3.29 24.85
N GLU A 54 7.83 -3.73 24.99
CA GLU A 54 8.94 -2.80 25.04
C GLU A 54 8.86 -1.95 23.76
N GLU A 55 8.10 -0.86 23.79
CA GLU A 55 8.25 0.26 22.88
C GLU A 55 9.65 0.83 23.18
N LYS A 56 10.66 0.24 22.55
CA LYS A 56 11.94 0.90 22.37
C LYS A 56 11.65 2.15 21.54
N VAL A 57 11.56 3.26 22.24
CA VAL A 57 11.54 4.63 21.74
C VAL A 57 12.75 4.81 20.83
N GLU A 58 12.59 4.56 19.53
CA GLU A 58 13.44 5.18 18.52
C GLU A 58 12.87 6.59 18.33
N SER A 59 13.53 7.57 18.95
CA SER A 59 13.26 9.00 18.79
C SER A 59 13.62 9.44 17.37
N GLU A 60 12.79 9.06 16.40
CA GLU A 60 12.70 9.72 15.11
C GLU A 60 11.92 11.02 15.30
N GLU A 61 12.49 11.96 16.06
CA GLU A 61 11.92 13.28 16.29
C GLU A 61 12.17 14.13 15.04
N GLU A 62 11.19 14.12 14.14
CA GLU A 62 11.10 15.08 13.05
C GLU A 62 10.37 16.31 13.58
N SER A 63 11.13 17.35 13.92
CA SER A 63 10.59 18.70 14.02
C SER A 63 10.31 19.21 12.61
N LEU A 64 9.06 19.63 12.38
CA LEU A 64 8.74 20.43 11.20
C LEU A 64 9.62 21.69 11.24
N PRO A 65 10.19 22.14 10.11
CA PRO A 65 10.97 23.37 10.11
C PRO A 65 10.11 24.53 10.60
N ALA A 66 10.61 25.29 11.58
CA ALA A 66 9.96 26.47 12.15
C ALA A 66 9.62 27.54 11.09
N THR A 67 10.22 27.45 9.90
CA THR A 67 9.95 28.34 8.76
C THR A 67 8.65 28.04 8.01
N ALA A 68 7.95 26.93 8.30
CA ALA A 68 6.56 26.76 7.86
C ALA A 68 5.58 27.71 8.60
N ALA A 69 6.05 28.40 9.65
CA ALA A 69 5.27 29.41 10.37
C ALA A 69 5.34 30.81 9.73
N ALA A 70 6.14 31.03 8.69
CA ALA A 70 6.23 32.35 8.04
C ALA A 70 6.49 32.23 6.53
N GLY A 71 5.42 32.23 5.75
CA GLY A 71 5.48 32.42 4.29
C GLY A 71 4.89 31.26 3.50
N GLY A 72 3.58 31.28 3.28
CA GLY A 72 2.92 30.33 2.39
C GLY A 72 1.41 30.27 2.49
N GLY A 73 0.73 31.42 2.33
CA GLY A 73 -0.73 31.49 2.13
C GLY A 73 -1.58 31.14 3.35
N ALA A 74 -2.59 31.96 3.63
CA ALA A 74 -3.70 31.58 4.50
C ALA A 74 -4.46 30.41 3.87
N GLY A 75 -3.95 29.19 4.04
CA GLY A 75 -4.66 27.97 3.71
C GLY A 75 -5.68 27.71 4.81
N ASP A 76 -6.95 27.81 4.45
CA ASP A 76 -8.13 27.57 5.27
C ASP A 76 -7.91 26.45 6.30
N ALA A 77 -7.85 26.82 7.58
CA ALA A 77 -7.78 25.89 8.71
C ALA A 77 -9.18 25.34 9.03
N GLY A 78 -9.95 25.05 7.99
CA GLY A 78 -11.35 24.65 8.04
C GLY A 78 -11.55 23.15 7.81
N GLU A 79 -12.80 22.77 7.58
CA GLU A 79 -13.21 21.39 7.28
C GLU A 79 -12.48 20.81 6.04
N VAL A 80 -12.43 19.48 5.91
CA VAL A 80 -11.86 18.84 4.72
C VAL A 80 -12.86 18.90 3.58
N SER A 81 -12.60 19.77 2.61
CA SER A 81 -13.44 19.83 1.42
C SER A 81 -13.37 18.53 0.60
N HIS A 82 -14.46 18.21 -0.09
CA HIS A 82 -14.50 17.06 -1.00
C HIS A 82 -13.41 17.11 -2.09
N GLU A 83 -13.08 18.31 -2.59
CA GLU A 83 -12.02 18.47 -3.57
C GLU A 83 -10.64 18.19 -2.97
N GLU A 84 -10.38 18.66 -1.74
CA GLU A 84 -9.15 18.35 -1.02
C GLU A 84 -9.00 16.85 -0.82
N TRP A 85 -10.05 16.17 -0.35
CA TRP A 85 -10.06 14.72 -0.15
C TRP A 85 -9.65 13.96 -1.42
N ARG A 86 -10.26 14.29 -2.56
CA ARG A 86 -9.94 13.65 -3.83
C ARG A 86 -8.50 13.88 -4.28
N ARG A 87 -7.93 15.05 -3.99
CA ARG A 87 -6.54 15.36 -4.32
C ARG A 87 -5.53 14.48 -3.57
N TRP A 88 -5.91 13.88 -2.43
CA TRP A 88 -5.08 12.94 -1.68
C TRP A 88 -5.00 11.53 -2.30
N GLY A 89 -5.65 11.30 -3.45
CA GLY A 89 -5.59 10.03 -4.18
C GLY A 89 -6.84 9.17 -4.06
N THR A 90 -7.98 9.77 -3.68
CA THR A 90 -9.25 9.08 -3.53
C THR A 90 -10.22 9.42 -4.66
N SER A 91 -11.08 8.47 -5.01
CA SER A 91 -12.22 8.66 -5.91
C SER A 91 -13.57 8.74 -5.19
N SER A 92 -13.60 8.36 -3.91
CA SER A 92 -14.76 8.35 -3.03
C SER A 92 -15.07 9.74 -2.44
N PRO A 93 -16.30 9.94 -1.93
CA PRO A 93 -16.59 11.01 -0.97
C PRO A 93 -15.75 10.88 0.30
N LEU A 94 -15.64 11.97 1.08
CA LEU A 94 -15.02 11.93 2.40
C LEU A 94 -15.88 11.04 3.33
N PRO A 95 -15.32 9.99 3.95
CA PRO A 95 -16.07 9.11 4.84
C PRO A 95 -16.62 9.87 6.04
N ALA A 96 -17.86 9.56 6.46
CA ALA A 96 -18.55 10.31 7.50
C ALA A 96 -17.82 10.22 8.85
N ALA A 97 -17.29 9.03 9.17
CA ALA A 97 -16.50 8.83 10.38
C ALA A 97 -15.20 9.66 10.37
N VAL A 98 -14.56 9.84 9.22
CA VAL A 98 -13.35 10.67 9.09
C VAL A 98 -13.70 12.15 9.24
N ASP A 99 -14.78 12.60 8.60
CA ASP A 99 -15.25 13.99 8.72
C ASP A 99 -15.60 14.35 10.17
N ALA A 100 -16.30 13.46 10.88
CA ALA A 100 -16.64 13.64 12.29
C ALA A 100 -15.39 13.83 13.17
N ILE A 101 -14.38 12.98 13.01
CA ILE A 101 -13.09 13.11 13.73
C ILE A 101 -12.42 14.44 13.39
N VAL A 102 -12.39 14.84 12.11
CA VAL A 102 -11.75 16.09 11.69
C VAL A 102 -12.45 17.28 12.33
N ARG A 103 -13.78 17.34 12.30
CA ARG A 103 -14.58 18.39 12.96
C ARG A 103 -14.28 18.45 14.46
N GLU A 104 -14.28 17.30 15.12
CA GLU A 104 -13.99 17.19 16.55
C GLU A 104 -12.61 17.75 16.91
N LEU A 105 -11.58 17.44 16.13
CA LEU A 105 -10.22 17.95 16.34
C LEU A 105 -10.15 19.47 16.11
N LEU A 106 -10.84 19.99 15.11
CA LEU A 106 -10.91 21.43 14.84
C LEU A 106 -11.68 22.19 15.92
N GLU A 107 -12.76 21.62 16.46
CA GLU A 107 -13.50 22.18 17.59
C GLU A 107 -12.62 22.22 18.85
N MET A 108 -11.82 21.18 19.10
CA MET A 108 -10.85 21.16 20.19
C MET A 108 -9.79 22.26 20.02
N GLU A 109 -9.28 22.47 18.80
CA GLU A 109 -8.36 23.57 18.48
C GLU A 109 -8.98 24.93 18.78
N ALA A 110 -10.21 25.15 18.30
CA ALA A 110 -10.95 26.39 18.50
C ALA A 110 -11.22 26.66 19.99
N ALA A 111 -11.60 25.63 20.77
CA ALA A 111 -11.88 25.75 22.20
C ALA A 111 -10.63 26.07 23.02
N ALA A 112 -9.48 25.53 22.63
CA ALA A 112 -8.21 25.79 23.31
C ALA A 112 -7.58 27.13 22.92
N GLY A 113 -7.96 27.71 21.78
CA GLY A 113 -7.39 28.98 21.28
C GLY A 113 -5.92 28.89 20.87
N GLU A 114 -5.38 27.67 20.71
CA GLU A 114 -4.03 27.40 20.24
C GLU A 114 -4.08 26.42 19.05
N LYS A 115 -3.19 26.60 18.07
CA LYS A 115 -3.10 25.68 16.92
C LYS A 115 -2.54 24.32 17.32
N MET A 116 -3.15 23.25 16.81
CA MET A 116 -2.64 21.90 16.92
C MET A 116 -1.25 21.80 16.29
N ARG A 117 -0.36 21.09 16.97
CA ARG A 117 0.99 20.81 16.47
C ARG A 117 1.09 19.35 16.12
N PHE A 118 1.60 19.08 14.93
CA PHE A 118 1.85 17.74 14.43
C PHE A 118 3.35 17.51 14.26
N GLY A 119 3.83 16.29 14.51
CA GLY A 119 5.24 15.97 14.31
C GLY A 119 5.59 14.49 14.46
N GLY A 120 6.82 14.14 14.07
CA GLY A 120 7.30 12.77 14.05
C GLY A 120 6.65 11.87 12.99
N VAL A 121 6.94 10.57 13.07
CA VAL A 121 6.44 9.57 12.11
C VAL A 121 4.91 9.49 12.12
N GLY A 122 4.29 9.84 10.99
CA GLY A 122 2.85 9.71 10.78
C GLY A 122 2.02 10.92 11.22
N SER A 123 2.64 12.10 11.34
CA SER A 123 1.96 13.35 11.69
C SER A 123 1.12 13.21 12.97
N LYS A 124 1.74 12.73 14.04
CA LYS A 124 1.06 12.57 15.33
C LYS A 124 0.89 13.93 16.01
N LEU A 125 -0.21 14.11 16.75
CA LEU A 125 -0.40 15.25 17.63
C LEU A 125 0.75 15.36 18.65
N LYS A 126 1.07 16.59 19.04
CA LYS A 126 2.14 16.95 19.97
C LYS A 126 1.65 17.91 21.05
N GLY A 127 2.38 17.96 22.17
CA GLY A 127 2.07 18.82 23.30
C GLY A 127 0.77 18.44 24.00
N ASP A 128 0.20 19.38 24.76
CA ASP A 128 -0.97 19.18 25.61
C ASP A 128 -2.20 18.67 24.83
N PHE A 129 -2.36 19.11 23.57
CA PHE A 129 -3.39 18.59 22.67
C PHE A 129 -3.36 17.09 22.52
N LYS A 130 -2.16 16.50 22.40
CA LYS A 130 -1.99 15.04 22.27
C LYS A 130 -2.55 14.33 23.49
N ASP A 131 -2.30 14.84 24.68
CA ASP A 131 -2.66 14.16 25.92
C ASP A 131 -4.16 14.30 26.21
N VAL A 132 -4.75 15.47 25.92
CA VAL A 132 -6.20 15.67 25.98
C VAL A 132 -6.92 14.78 24.98
N GLU A 133 -6.47 14.76 23.73
CA GLU A 133 -7.06 13.96 22.67
C GLU A 133 -6.90 12.45 22.93
N ASP A 134 -5.72 11.99 23.37
CA ASP A 134 -5.50 10.58 23.73
C ASP A 134 -6.36 10.14 24.92
N LYS A 135 -6.64 11.03 25.88
CA LYS A 135 -7.56 10.75 26.99
C LYS A 135 -8.99 10.59 26.49
N LYS A 136 -9.44 11.49 25.61
CA LYS A 136 -10.77 11.42 24.98
C LYS A 136 -10.91 10.17 24.13
N HIS A 137 -9.93 9.88 23.29
CA HIS A 137 -9.88 8.67 22.46
C HIS A 137 -9.99 7.39 23.30
N ARG A 138 -9.25 7.29 24.41
CA ARG A 138 -9.36 6.12 25.30
C ARG A 138 -10.76 5.97 25.89
N ALA A 139 -11.36 7.06 26.36
CA ALA A 139 -12.72 7.04 26.89
C ALA A 139 -13.75 6.61 25.84
N VAL A 140 -13.67 7.15 24.61
CA VAL A 140 -14.56 6.73 23.51
C VAL A 140 -14.32 5.25 23.19
N TYR A 141 -13.07 4.83 23.05
CA TYR A 141 -12.72 3.44 22.72
C TYR A 141 -13.21 2.43 23.76
N GLU A 142 -13.18 2.77 25.05
CA GLU A 142 -13.72 1.95 26.14
C GLU A 142 -15.25 1.79 26.07
N MET A 143 -15.95 2.83 25.61
CA MET A 143 -17.42 2.83 25.47
C MET A 143 -17.92 2.03 24.26
N LEU A 144 -17.07 1.77 23.26
CA LEU A 144 -17.46 0.99 22.08
C LEU A 144 -17.60 -0.50 22.43
N ALA A 145 -18.75 -1.07 22.08
CA ALA A 145 -19.14 -2.41 22.50
C ALA A 145 -18.49 -3.52 21.66
N ASP A 146 -18.50 -3.38 20.34
CA ASP A 146 -17.98 -4.40 19.42
C ASP A 146 -16.65 -4.02 18.77
N SER A 147 -15.95 -5.03 18.26
CA SER A 147 -14.61 -4.89 17.67
C SER A 147 -14.60 -4.13 16.35
N ASP A 148 -15.71 -4.13 15.60
CA ASP A 148 -15.80 -3.47 14.30
C ASP A 148 -15.92 -1.96 14.49
N GLN A 149 -16.78 -1.51 15.40
CA GLN A 149 -16.87 -0.10 15.81
C GLN A 149 -15.52 0.44 16.28
N LYS A 150 -14.80 -0.34 17.09
CA LYS A 150 -13.44 0.01 17.55
C LYS A 150 -12.46 0.17 16.39
N LEU A 151 -12.52 -0.74 15.42
CA LEU A 151 -11.69 -0.66 14.21
C LEU A 151 -12.03 0.58 13.38
N GLN A 152 -13.31 0.86 13.18
CA GLN A 152 -13.78 2.01 12.40
C GLN A 152 -13.33 3.32 13.04
N TYR A 153 -13.57 3.48 14.34
CA TYR A 153 -13.15 4.65 15.10
C TYR A 153 -11.63 4.84 15.07
N TYR A 154 -10.85 3.77 15.32
CA TYR A 154 -9.39 3.82 15.24
C TYR A 154 -8.91 4.25 13.85
N SER A 155 -9.50 3.69 12.79
CA SER A 155 -9.09 3.97 11.40
C SER A 155 -9.41 5.42 11.03
N ALA A 156 -10.62 5.87 11.33
CA ALA A 156 -11.05 7.25 11.13
C ALA A 156 -10.14 8.25 11.87
N ARG A 157 -9.82 7.96 13.14
CA ARG A 157 -8.87 8.78 13.92
C ARG A 157 -7.51 8.88 13.26
N GLN A 158 -6.93 7.75 12.87
CA GLN A 158 -5.61 7.74 12.22
C GLN A 158 -5.60 8.57 10.94
N ILE A 159 -6.66 8.49 10.12
CA ILE A 159 -6.80 9.24 8.87
C ILE A 159 -6.99 10.74 9.16
N GLY A 160 -7.89 11.10 10.07
CA GLY A 160 -8.17 12.50 10.43
C GLY A 160 -6.92 13.25 10.92
N CYS A 161 -6.17 12.67 11.87
CA CYS A 161 -4.92 13.25 12.35
C CYS A 161 -3.90 13.43 11.22
N ARG A 162 -3.83 12.48 10.28
CA ARG A 162 -2.90 12.55 9.14
C ARG A 162 -3.29 13.61 8.13
N LEU A 163 -4.58 13.75 7.82
CA LEU A 163 -5.08 14.81 6.94
C LEU A 163 -4.68 16.17 7.50
N LEU A 164 -5.07 16.45 8.75
CA LEU A 164 -4.78 17.72 9.40
C LEU A 164 -3.27 17.98 9.52
N GLY A 165 -2.51 16.99 9.96
CA GLY A 165 -1.06 17.12 10.13
C GLY A 165 -0.24 17.12 8.83
N SER A 166 -0.87 16.92 7.67
CA SER A 166 -0.21 16.95 6.35
C SER A 166 -0.54 18.18 5.51
N ARG A 167 -1.60 18.93 5.88
CA ARG A 167 -2.04 20.14 5.19
C ARG A 167 -0.96 21.20 5.14
N GLY A 168 -0.85 21.88 3.99
CA GLY A 168 0.15 22.93 3.75
C GLY A 168 1.61 22.43 3.65
N TYR A 169 1.88 21.16 3.97
CA TYR A 169 3.22 20.61 4.01
C TYR A 169 3.49 19.60 2.89
N LEU A 170 2.60 18.61 2.72
CA LEU A 170 2.75 17.56 1.72
C LEU A 170 2.12 17.95 0.38
N CYS A 171 2.78 17.55 -0.70
CA CYS A 171 2.15 17.45 -2.00
C CYS A 171 0.99 16.43 -1.93
N GLN A 172 -0.20 16.83 -2.36
CA GLN A 172 -1.39 15.97 -2.26
C GLN A 172 -1.31 14.72 -3.15
N LYS A 173 -0.51 14.76 -4.22
CA LYS A 173 -0.32 13.62 -5.14
C LYS A 173 0.72 12.61 -4.64
N CYS A 174 1.96 13.06 -4.40
CA CYS A 174 3.07 12.16 -4.04
C CYS A 174 3.30 12.01 -2.53
N TRP A 175 2.60 12.78 -1.71
CA TRP A 175 2.74 12.81 -0.25
C TRP A 175 4.16 13.11 0.23
N LEU A 176 5.01 13.71 -0.62
CA LEU A 176 6.30 14.24 -0.23
C LEU A 176 6.16 15.74 0.03
N PRO A 177 7.00 16.33 0.90
CA PRO A 177 6.97 17.78 1.10
C PRO A 177 7.22 18.53 -0.20
N ALA A 178 6.69 19.74 -0.33
CA ALA A 178 6.72 20.50 -1.59
C ALA A 178 8.13 20.61 -2.21
N ALA A 179 9.16 20.80 -1.38
CA ALA A 179 10.57 20.87 -1.80
C ALA A 179 11.16 19.54 -2.32
N ASP A 180 10.49 18.41 -2.06
CA ASP A 180 10.86 17.06 -2.48
C ASP A 180 9.84 16.45 -3.45
N CYS A 181 8.92 17.27 -3.98
CA CYS A 181 7.86 16.80 -4.84
C CYS A 181 8.44 16.11 -6.08
N MET A 182 8.03 14.86 -6.33
CA MET A 182 8.51 14.06 -7.45
C MET A 182 7.52 13.98 -8.62
N CYS A 183 6.37 14.65 -8.53
CA CYS A 183 5.25 14.42 -9.45
C CYS A 183 5.55 14.72 -10.91
N SER A 184 6.41 15.70 -11.20
CA SER A 184 6.81 16.06 -12.57
C SER A 184 7.62 14.98 -13.26
N ASN A 185 8.23 14.07 -12.49
CA ASN A 185 9.12 13.04 -13.01
C ASN A 185 8.39 11.73 -13.28
N ILE A 186 7.19 11.56 -12.72
CA ILE A 186 6.36 10.36 -12.93
C ILE A 186 5.75 10.42 -14.32
N VAL A 187 5.96 9.37 -15.10
CA VAL A 187 5.36 9.21 -16.43
C VAL A 187 4.02 8.47 -16.27
N PRO A 188 2.88 9.11 -16.60
CA PRO A 188 1.59 8.42 -16.59
C PRO A 188 1.56 7.29 -17.61
N CYS A 189 0.87 6.20 -17.27
CA CYS A 189 0.67 5.06 -18.15
C CYS A 189 -0.78 4.59 -18.00
N ASN A 190 -1.44 4.17 -19.07
CA ASN A 190 -2.79 3.62 -18.95
C ASN A 190 -2.71 2.16 -18.50
N LEU A 191 -3.41 1.82 -17.42
CA LEU A 191 -3.64 0.42 -17.08
C LEU A 191 -4.58 -0.21 -18.12
N TRP A 192 -4.38 -1.48 -18.45
CA TRP A 192 -5.34 -2.21 -19.27
C TRP A 192 -6.76 -2.10 -18.70
N ARG A 193 -7.71 -1.66 -19.53
CA ARG A 193 -9.09 -1.37 -19.10
C ARG A 193 -9.84 -2.59 -18.55
N GLY A 194 -9.42 -3.79 -18.91
CA GLY A 194 -9.96 -5.04 -18.38
C GLY A 194 -9.54 -5.37 -16.95
N MET A 195 -8.70 -4.54 -16.31
CA MET A 195 -8.31 -4.72 -14.91
C MET A 195 -8.43 -3.45 -14.07
N LYS A 196 -8.51 -3.65 -12.75
CA LYS A 196 -8.43 -2.61 -11.74
C LYS A 196 -7.53 -3.05 -10.60
N PHE A 197 -6.74 -2.11 -10.09
CA PHE A 197 -6.03 -2.27 -8.82
C PHE A 197 -6.84 -1.67 -7.68
N TRP A 198 -6.96 -2.43 -6.60
CA TRP A 198 -7.49 -1.98 -5.32
C TRP A 198 -6.36 -1.97 -4.31
N LEU A 199 -5.99 -0.79 -3.83
CA LEU A 199 -5.02 -0.64 -2.76
C LEU A 199 -5.77 -0.70 -1.45
N TYR A 200 -5.79 -1.88 -0.83
CA TYR A 200 -6.37 -2.05 0.47
C TYR A 200 -5.35 -1.66 1.54
N MET A 201 -5.42 -0.40 1.96
CA MET A 201 -4.36 0.28 2.70
C MET A 201 -4.67 0.35 4.19
N HIS A 202 -3.68 -0.01 5.01
CA HIS A 202 -3.75 0.18 6.45
C HIS A 202 -3.72 1.69 6.80
N PRO A 203 -4.56 2.20 7.72
CA PRO A 203 -4.69 3.64 7.98
C PRO A 203 -3.41 4.31 8.50
N LYS A 204 -2.50 3.56 9.15
CA LYS A 204 -1.15 4.05 9.53
C LYS A 204 -0.20 4.27 8.35
N ASP A 205 -0.53 3.78 7.17
CA ASP A 205 0.28 3.91 5.96
C ASP A 205 -0.26 5.00 5.01
N PHE A 206 -1.49 5.47 5.23
CA PHE A 206 -2.07 6.62 4.55
C PHE A 206 -1.21 7.89 4.78
N LEU A 207 -0.96 8.66 3.71
CA LEU A 207 -0.09 9.84 3.69
C LEU A 207 1.37 9.59 4.15
N ARG A 208 1.81 8.34 4.22
CA ARG A 208 3.20 8.03 4.58
C ARG A 208 4.12 8.29 3.39
N GLN A 209 5.17 9.11 3.59
CA GLN A 209 6.10 9.54 2.54
C GLN A 209 6.77 8.38 1.78
N ASN A 210 7.04 7.25 2.44
CA ASN A 210 7.66 6.08 1.82
C ASN A 210 6.67 4.96 1.45
N ASN A 211 5.36 5.21 1.57
CA ASN A 211 4.36 4.28 1.04
C ASN A 211 4.51 4.23 -0.49
N THR A 212 4.67 3.03 -1.04
CA THR A 212 4.82 2.85 -2.49
C THR A 212 3.50 2.62 -3.22
N GLY A 213 2.46 2.17 -2.51
CA GLY A 213 1.14 1.95 -3.10
C GLY A 213 0.62 3.19 -3.83
N LYS A 214 0.89 4.38 -3.29
CA LYS A 214 0.53 5.65 -3.94
C LYS A 214 1.02 5.82 -5.37
N LEU A 215 2.11 5.17 -5.75
CA LEU A 215 2.63 5.22 -7.11
C LEU A 215 1.62 4.67 -8.12
N LEU A 216 0.79 3.68 -7.73
CA LEU A 216 -0.14 3.04 -8.65
C LEU A 216 -1.18 4.03 -9.19
N TRP A 217 -1.78 4.88 -8.36
CA TRP A 217 -2.71 5.90 -8.86
C TRP A 217 -2.00 7.12 -9.45
N GLN A 218 -0.72 7.34 -9.15
CA GLN A 218 0.07 8.37 -9.83
C GLN A 218 0.42 7.96 -11.26
N VAL A 219 0.70 6.68 -11.49
CA VAL A 219 1.01 6.12 -12.82
C VAL A 219 -0.29 5.89 -13.60
N PHE A 220 -1.25 5.15 -13.03
CA PHE A 220 -2.44 4.67 -13.74
C PHE A 220 -3.69 5.55 -13.59
N GLY A 221 -3.66 6.50 -12.65
CA GLY A 221 -4.82 7.31 -12.29
C GLY A 221 -5.76 6.64 -11.27
N ILE A 222 -6.48 7.48 -10.53
CA ILE A 222 -7.37 7.08 -9.41
C ILE A 222 -8.57 6.21 -9.83
N GLN A 223 -8.87 6.11 -11.13
CA GLN A 223 -9.96 5.28 -11.64
C GLN A 223 -9.51 3.83 -11.85
N ALA A 224 -8.26 3.64 -12.28
CA ALA A 224 -7.66 2.33 -12.53
C ALA A 224 -7.02 1.73 -11.26
N ALA A 225 -6.48 2.59 -10.38
CA ALA A 225 -5.94 2.20 -9.08
C ALA A 225 -6.68 2.93 -7.97
N GLN A 226 -7.63 2.24 -7.31
CA GLN A 226 -8.52 2.83 -6.30
C GLN A 226 -8.02 2.55 -4.89
N LEU A 227 -8.08 3.58 -4.04
CA LEU A 227 -7.75 3.46 -2.62
C LEU A 227 -8.94 2.94 -1.81
N CYS A 228 -8.74 1.86 -1.07
CA CYS A 228 -9.67 1.38 -0.05
C CYS A 228 -8.96 1.41 1.31
N LEU A 229 -9.49 2.15 2.28
CA LEU A 229 -8.85 2.31 3.58
C LEU A 229 -9.41 1.25 4.55
N PHE A 230 -8.52 0.43 5.10
CA PHE A 230 -8.86 -0.62 6.05
C PHE A 230 -9.59 -0.05 7.26
N GLY A 231 -10.76 -0.61 7.57
CA GLY A 231 -11.61 -0.15 8.66
C GLY A 231 -12.43 1.09 8.35
N ILE A 232 -12.51 1.55 7.11
CA ILE A 232 -13.48 2.56 6.67
C ILE A 232 -14.60 1.87 5.90
N GLN A 233 -15.77 1.76 6.52
CA GLN A 233 -16.89 0.97 6.03
C GLN A 233 -17.30 1.39 4.61
N GLU A 234 -17.42 2.70 4.35
CA GLU A 234 -17.84 3.23 3.05
C GLU A 234 -16.85 2.87 1.93
N HIS A 235 -15.54 2.87 2.23
CA HIS A 235 -14.52 2.46 1.25
C HIS A 235 -14.58 0.96 0.97
N GLU A 236 -14.76 0.17 2.02
CA GLU A 236 -14.86 -1.28 1.90
C GLU A 236 -16.12 -1.69 1.14
N ASP A 237 -17.26 -1.05 1.40
CA ASP A 237 -18.51 -1.30 0.66
C ASP A 237 -18.36 -0.97 -0.82
N ILE A 238 -17.79 0.18 -1.19
CA ILE A 238 -17.49 0.51 -2.59
C ILE A 238 -16.64 -0.58 -3.28
N MET A 239 -15.63 -1.08 -2.58
CA MET A 239 -14.74 -2.14 -3.08
C MET A 239 -15.49 -3.47 -3.24
N TRP A 240 -16.26 -3.88 -2.22
CA TRP A 240 -17.01 -5.14 -2.24
C TRP A 240 -18.16 -5.12 -3.24
N ASP A 241 -18.82 -3.99 -3.44
CA ASP A 241 -19.84 -3.81 -4.48
C ASP A 241 -19.23 -4.00 -5.88
N ALA A 242 -18.02 -3.48 -6.12
CA ALA A 242 -17.31 -3.73 -7.37
C ALA A 242 -16.96 -5.22 -7.55
N PHE A 243 -16.58 -5.92 -6.48
CA PHE A 243 -16.29 -7.35 -6.53
C PHE A 243 -17.53 -8.19 -6.81
N GLN A 244 -18.66 -7.84 -6.21
CA GLN A 244 -19.94 -8.51 -6.46
C GLN A 244 -20.39 -8.33 -7.91
N ARG A 245 -20.25 -7.12 -8.47
CA ARG A 245 -20.57 -6.85 -9.88
C ARG A 245 -19.68 -7.62 -10.85
N SER A 246 -18.37 -7.66 -10.61
CA SER A 246 -17.44 -8.47 -11.44
C SER A 246 -17.63 -9.97 -11.26
N GLY A 247 -18.14 -10.41 -10.12
CA GLY A 247 -18.26 -11.80 -9.73
C GLY A 247 -16.95 -12.41 -9.20
N LYS A 248 -17.08 -13.44 -8.35
CA LYS A 248 -15.96 -14.04 -7.61
C LYS A 248 -14.78 -14.53 -8.48
N GLY A 249 -15.05 -14.92 -9.72
CA GLY A 249 -14.04 -15.41 -10.66
C GLY A 249 -13.09 -14.33 -11.18
N LYS A 250 -13.45 -13.05 -11.01
CA LYS A 250 -12.68 -11.88 -11.44
C LYS A 250 -12.06 -11.11 -10.27
N VAL A 251 -11.90 -11.76 -9.11
CA VAL A 251 -11.30 -11.14 -7.92
C VAL A 251 -10.08 -11.94 -7.49
N SER A 252 -8.97 -11.27 -7.21
CA SER A 252 -7.74 -11.92 -6.76
C SER A 252 -6.96 -11.04 -5.81
N PHE A 253 -6.39 -11.65 -4.77
CA PHE A 253 -5.66 -10.97 -3.70
C PHE A 253 -4.17 -11.22 -3.87
N LEU A 254 -3.40 -10.16 -4.06
CA LEU A 254 -1.96 -10.26 -4.20
C LEU A 254 -1.33 -10.29 -2.80
N TYR A 255 -1.20 -11.50 -2.27
CA TYR A 255 -0.70 -11.72 -0.91
C TYR A 255 -0.03 -13.10 -0.85
N PRO A 256 1.25 -13.19 -0.44
CA PRO A 256 1.97 -14.45 -0.34
C PRO A 256 1.49 -15.21 0.90
N ASN A 257 0.27 -15.75 0.82
CA ASN A 257 -0.27 -16.58 1.88
C ASN A 257 -0.13 -18.05 1.55
N LYS A 258 0.06 -18.82 2.61
CA LYS A 258 0.13 -20.28 2.65
C LYS A 258 -1.28 -20.85 2.53
N SER A 259 -2.02 -20.52 1.47
CA SER A 259 -3.18 -21.34 1.13
C SER A 259 -2.70 -22.78 0.93
N THR A 260 -3.56 -23.73 1.24
CA THR A 260 -3.29 -25.17 1.05
C THR A 260 -2.92 -25.47 -0.40
N ILE A 261 -3.44 -24.67 -1.35
CA ILE A 261 -3.08 -24.67 -2.76
C ILE A 261 -2.68 -23.24 -3.15
N PRO A 262 -1.39 -22.92 -3.31
CA PRO A 262 -0.95 -21.61 -3.75
C PRO A 262 -1.38 -21.41 -5.21
N LYS A 263 -2.13 -20.33 -5.48
CA LYS A 263 -2.45 -19.92 -6.86
C LYS A 263 -1.38 -18.96 -7.37
N SER A 264 -1.16 -19.00 -8.67
CA SER A 264 -0.25 -18.15 -9.42
C SER A 264 -1.01 -17.35 -10.48
N VAL A 265 -0.33 -16.43 -11.15
CA VAL A 265 -0.91 -15.67 -12.28
C VAL A 265 -1.31 -16.59 -13.45
N LYS A 266 -0.69 -17.77 -13.56
CA LYS A 266 -1.02 -18.77 -14.59
C LYS A 266 -2.39 -19.41 -14.36
N ASP A 267 -2.86 -19.44 -13.12
CA ASP A 267 -4.14 -20.06 -12.74
C ASP A 267 -5.34 -19.16 -13.00
N LEU A 268 -5.10 -17.90 -13.38
CA LEU A 268 -6.16 -16.95 -13.73
C LEU A 268 -6.80 -17.32 -15.07
N LYS A 269 -8.13 -17.27 -15.10
CA LYS A 269 -8.89 -17.52 -16.32
C LYS A 269 -9.36 -16.21 -16.91
N PHE A 270 -8.89 -15.90 -18.11
CA PHE A 270 -9.31 -14.75 -18.90
C PHE A 270 -10.32 -15.18 -19.97
N ASP A 271 -11.26 -16.03 -19.56
CA ASP A 271 -12.30 -16.58 -20.44
C ASP A 271 -13.19 -15.43 -20.95
N GLY A 272 -13.43 -15.35 -22.26
CA GLY A 272 -14.33 -14.35 -22.84
C GLY A 272 -13.69 -13.03 -23.26
N LEU A 273 -12.36 -12.88 -23.17
CA LEU A 273 -11.68 -11.81 -23.91
C LEU A 273 -11.94 -12.02 -25.41
N SER A 274 -12.89 -11.25 -25.96
CA SER A 274 -13.10 -11.18 -27.40
C SER A 274 -11.82 -10.59 -27.99
N LEU A 275 -10.88 -11.46 -28.35
CA LEU A 275 -9.62 -11.17 -29.04
C LEU A 275 -9.84 -10.65 -30.47
N THR A 276 -11.03 -10.14 -30.76
CA THR A 276 -11.35 -9.52 -32.04
C THR A 276 -10.73 -8.13 -32.05
N SER A 277 -9.94 -7.89 -33.09
CA SER A 277 -8.98 -6.79 -33.25
C SER A 277 -9.62 -5.42 -33.46
N ASP A 278 -10.87 -5.24 -33.02
CA ASP A 278 -11.57 -3.97 -33.15
C ASP A 278 -11.20 -3.08 -31.97
N ILE A 279 -10.08 -2.38 -32.17
CA ILE A 279 -9.42 -1.39 -31.30
C ILE A 279 -10.37 -0.24 -30.85
N HIS A 280 -11.64 -0.23 -31.26
CA HIS A 280 -12.53 0.90 -31.01
C HIS A 280 -13.63 0.71 -29.96
N GLU A 281 -14.14 -0.50 -29.69
CA GLU A 281 -15.25 -0.66 -28.73
C GLU A 281 -15.15 -2.00 -28.00
N MET A 282 -14.29 -2.07 -26.97
CA MET A 282 -14.58 -2.99 -25.86
C MET A 282 -15.97 -2.59 -25.35
N ASN A 283 -16.99 -3.40 -25.61
CA ASN A 283 -18.34 -3.20 -25.10
C ASN A 283 -18.24 -2.76 -23.63
N SER A 284 -18.85 -1.62 -23.31
CA SER A 284 -18.86 -0.96 -21.99
C SER A 284 -19.52 -1.79 -20.86
N HIS A 285 -19.67 -3.10 -21.06
CA HIS A 285 -20.44 -4.02 -20.24
C HIS A 285 -19.60 -5.11 -19.58
N GLU A 286 -18.32 -5.29 -19.94
CA GLU A 286 -17.51 -6.31 -19.27
C GLU A 286 -16.85 -5.77 -18.00
N GLU A 287 -17.30 -6.28 -16.85
CA GLU A 287 -16.74 -5.91 -15.56
C GLU A 287 -15.27 -6.38 -15.43
N PRO A 288 -14.38 -5.56 -14.84
CA PRO A 288 -12.93 -5.77 -14.87
C PRO A 288 -12.48 -6.87 -13.89
N PHE A 289 -11.27 -7.38 -14.13
CA PHE A 289 -10.50 -8.15 -13.14
C PHE A 289 -10.03 -7.23 -12.01
N ASN A 290 -10.43 -7.56 -10.78
CA ASN A 290 -10.07 -6.82 -9.58
C ASN A 290 -8.88 -7.49 -8.90
N PHE A 291 -7.73 -6.81 -8.93
CA PHE A 291 -6.54 -7.23 -8.21
C PHE A 291 -6.37 -6.38 -6.95
N VAL A 292 -6.42 -7.03 -5.79
CA VAL A 292 -6.38 -6.39 -4.48
C VAL A 292 -4.96 -6.51 -3.91
N LEU A 293 -4.31 -5.37 -3.69
CA LEU A 293 -2.99 -5.30 -3.08
C LEU A 293 -3.13 -4.88 -1.62
N LEU A 294 -2.60 -5.71 -0.71
CA LEU A 294 -2.63 -5.44 0.72
C LEU A 294 -1.48 -4.48 1.08
N ASP A 295 -1.81 -3.21 1.25
CA ASP A 295 -0.85 -2.13 1.45
C ASP A 295 -0.68 -1.79 2.93
N GLY A 296 0.32 -2.40 3.54
CA GLY A 296 0.71 -2.15 4.93
C GLY A 296 2.03 -2.81 5.25
N THR A 297 2.50 -2.67 6.50
CA THR A 297 3.60 -3.51 6.99
C THR A 297 3.19 -4.98 6.98
N TRP A 298 4.16 -5.91 6.92
CA TRP A 298 3.90 -7.35 7.00
C TRP A 298 3.07 -7.77 8.23
N SER A 299 3.23 -7.08 9.36
CA SER A 299 2.41 -7.30 10.54
C SER A 299 0.97 -6.82 10.36
N ASN A 300 0.78 -5.67 9.70
CA ASN A 300 -0.54 -5.08 9.49
C ASN A 300 -1.30 -5.81 8.38
N SER A 301 -0.61 -6.23 7.32
CA SER A 301 -1.23 -6.93 6.19
C SER A 301 -1.87 -8.26 6.59
N ALA A 302 -1.41 -8.91 7.67
CA ALA A 302 -2.10 -10.06 8.25
C ALA A 302 -3.50 -9.71 8.78
N ALA A 303 -3.71 -8.52 9.35
CA ALA A 303 -5.03 -8.06 9.78
C ALA A 303 -5.93 -7.72 8.59
N LEU A 304 -5.38 -7.05 7.57
CA LEU A 304 -6.07 -6.78 6.30
C LEU A 304 -6.55 -8.08 5.66
N TYR A 305 -5.66 -9.08 5.56
CA TYR A 305 -5.97 -10.39 5.02
C TYR A 305 -7.11 -11.08 5.79
N ARG A 306 -7.07 -11.10 7.13
CA ARG A 306 -8.12 -11.74 7.93
C ARG A 306 -9.49 -11.12 7.67
N ARG A 307 -9.58 -9.78 7.63
CA ARG A 307 -10.83 -9.07 7.33
C ARG A 307 -11.35 -9.39 5.93
N LEU A 308 -10.46 -9.42 4.93
CA LEU A 308 -10.82 -9.82 3.57
C LEU A 308 -11.34 -11.26 3.52
N LYS A 309 -10.69 -12.19 4.23
CA LYS A 309 -11.10 -13.58 4.33
C LYS A 309 -12.48 -13.70 4.99
N GLU A 310 -12.69 -13.08 6.14
CA GLU A 310 -13.96 -13.10 6.87
C GLU A 310 -15.10 -12.59 5.98
N ARG A 311 -14.89 -11.49 5.26
CA ARG A 311 -15.89 -10.91 4.36
C ARG A 311 -16.08 -11.75 3.10
N TRP A 312 -15.03 -12.35 2.57
CA TRP A 312 -15.09 -13.31 1.45
C TRP A 312 -15.96 -14.52 1.82
N THR A 313 -15.71 -15.16 2.96
CA THR A 313 -16.53 -16.26 3.48
C THR A 313 -17.97 -15.82 3.67
N ALA A 314 -18.21 -14.64 4.26
CA ALA A 314 -19.57 -14.15 4.51
C ALA A 314 -20.38 -13.92 3.22
N ILE A 315 -19.75 -13.46 2.13
CA ILE A 315 -20.44 -13.16 0.87
C ILE A 315 -20.58 -14.41 -0.01
N TRP A 316 -19.54 -15.25 -0.09
CA TRP A 316 -19.50 -16.36 -1.05
C TRP A 316 -19.52 -17.76 -0.45
N GLY A 317 -19.51 -17.89 0.88
CA GLY A 317 -19.56 -19.18 1.59
C GLY A 317 -18.32 -20.06 1.38
N ASP A 318 -17.22 -19.47 0.90
CA ASP A 318 -15.98 -20.17 0.56
C ASP A 318 -14.86 -19.74 1.53
N GLU A 319 -14.15 -20.69 2.11
CA GLU A 319 -13.04 -20.42 3.03
C GLU A 319 -11.71 -20.13 2.29
N ASP A 320 -11.62 -20.53 1.02
CA ASP A 320 -10.42 -20.43 0.21
C ASP A 320 -10.44 -19.16 -0.67
N ILE A 321 -10.11 -18.03 -0.04
CA ILE A 321 -9.94 -16.74 -0.72
C ILE A 321 -8.85 -16.82 -1.81
N PRO A 322 -9.07 -16.29 -3.03
CA PRO A 322 -8.16 -16.45 -4.18
C PRO A 322 -6.91 -15.58 -4.06
N CYS A 323 -5.94 -16.04 -3.26
CA CYS A 323 -4.63 -15.41 -3.15
C CYS A 323 -3.71 -15.82 -4.28
N ILE A 324 -3.03 -14.85 -4.89
CA ILE A 324 -1.97 -15.07 -5.87
C ILE A 324 -0.62 -14.86 -5.20
N SER A 325 0.25 -15.85 -5.35
CA SER A 325 1.68 -15.73 -5.06
C SER A 325 2.45 -15.48 -6.36
N LEU A 326 3.39 -14.55 -6.31
CA LEU A 326 4.26 -14.23 -7.43
C LEU A 326 5.57 -15.03 -7.32
N SER A 327 6.02 -15.54 -8.45
CA SER A 327 7.18 -16.40 -8.64
C SER A 327 8.39 -15.67 -9.21
N THR A 328 8.19 -14.55 -9.92
CA THR A 328 9.26 -13.79 -10.60
C THR A 328 9.75 -12.58 -9.82
N LEU A 329 9.32 -12.41 -8.57
CA LEU A 329 9.71 -11.27 -7.76
C LEU A 329 11.21 -11.23 -7.50
N SER A 330 11.80 -10.07 -7.79
CA SER A 330 13.14 -9.69 -7.34
C SER A 330 13.05 -8.68 -6.19
N ALA A 331 14.17 -8.39 -5.52
CA ALA A 331 14.16 -7.35 -4.50
C ALA A 331 13.83 -6.00 -5.14
N SER A 332 12.78 -5.34 -4.65
CA SER A 332 12.50 -3.96 -4.98
C SER A 332 13.71 -3.05 -4.69
N VAL A 333 13.91 -2.03 -5.52
CA VAL A 333 14.88 -0.95 -5.29
C VAL A 333 14.71 -0.27 -3.93
N MET A 334 13.49 -0.31 -3.38
CA MET A 334 13.16 0.20 -2.04
C MET A 334 13.79 -0.59 -0.89
N HIS A 335 14.28 -1.82 -1.15
CA HIS A 335 15.07 -2.61 -0.20
C HIS A 335 16.29 -1.81 0.31
N LYS A 336 16.85 -0.92 -0.52
CA LYS A 336 17.96 -0.02 -0.15
C LYS A 336 17.62 0.92 1.01
N LEU A 337 16.38 1.41 1.08
CA LEU A 337 15.90 2.30 2.16
C LEU A 337 15.34 1.52 3.34
N ARG A 338 14.64 0.42 3.07
CA ARG A 338 14.02 -0.44 4.06
C ARG A 338 14.23 -1.90 3.68
N PRO A 339 15.20 -2.59 4.31
CA PRO A 339 15.44 -4.00 4.06
C PRO A 339 14.13 -4.79 4.22
N GLN A 340 13.82 -5.56 3.19
CA GLN A 340 12.67 -6.43 3.17
C GLN A 340 13.00 -7.77 3.86
N PRO A 341 12.05 -8.37 4.57
CA PRO A 341 12.30 -9.57 5.37
C PRO A 341 12.53 -10.84 4.53
N ALA A 342 12.13 -10.85 3.26
CA ALA A 342 12.36 -11.94 2.31
C ALA A 342 12.15 -11.46 0.86
N TRP A 343 12.53 -12.26 -0.13
CA TRP A 343 12.45 -11.91 -1.56
C TRP A 343 11.01 -11.89 -2.09
N ASP A 344 10.16 -12.81 -1.60
CA ASP A 344 8.71 -12.86 -1.82
C ASP A 344 7.95 -11.75 -1.07
N ARG A 345 8.67 -10.99 -0.23
CA ARG A 345 8.13 -9.95 0.63
C ARG A 345 8.53 -8.56 0.15
N THR A 346 8.03 -8.21 -1.04
CA THR A 346 8.33 -6.93 -1.69
C THR A 346 7.36 -5.80 -1.28
N CYS A 347 7.62 -4.55 -1.72
CA CYS A 347 6.70 -3.44 -1.49
C CYS A 347 5.51 -3.46 -2.47
N THR A 348 4.41 -2.79 -2.12
CA THR A 348 3.14 -2.83 -2.86
C THR A 348 3.26 -2.52 -4.35
N ALA A 349 4.03 -1.48 -4.73
CA ALA A 349 4.20 -1.15 -6.15
C ALA A 349 5.07 -2.18 -6.88
N ALA A 350 6.08 -2.74 -6.23
CA ALA A 350 6.87 -3.82 -6.83
C ALA A 350 6.06 -5.12 -6.97
N ALA A 351 5.11 -5.38 -6.06
CA ALA A 351 4.18 -6.48 -6.22
C ALA A 351 3.27 -6.25 -7.45
N ALA A 352 2.76 -5.03 -7.64
CA ALA A 352 1.99 -4.68 -8.83
C ALA A 352 2.79 -4.85 -10.13
N ALA A 353 4.04 -4.37 -10.17
CA ALA A 353 4.94 -4.57 -11.31
C ALA A 353 5.20 -6.05 -11.59
N GLY A 354 5.44 -6.85 -10.54
CA GLY A 354 5.62 -8.30 -10.68
C GLY A 354 4.39 -9.00 -11.23
N LEU A 355 3.18 -8.63 -10.80
CA LEU A 355 1.93 -9.12 -11.38
C LEU A 355 1.83 -8.79 -12.88
N LEU A 356 2.13 -7.55 -13.27
CA LEU A 356 2.11 -7.12 -14.68
C LEU A 356 3.14 -7.90 -15.52
N TRP A 357 4.35 -8.11 -15.01
CA TRP A 357 5.35 -8.94 -15.67
C TRP A 357 4.89 -10.40 -15.84
N GLU A 358 4.31 -11.02 -14.81
CA GLU A 358 3.79 -12.39 -14.94
C GLU A 358 2.61 -12.49 -15.90
N LEU A 359 1.76 -11.46 -15.99
CA LEU A 359 0.70 -11.39 -17.01
C LEU A 359 1.30 -11.25 -18.42
N ASN A 360 2.38 -10.48 -18.58
CA ASN A 360 3.09 -10.33 -19.85
C ASN A 360 3.66 -11.65 -20.37
N LEU A 361 4.04 -12.57 -19.47
CA LEU A 361 4.55 -13.89 -19.83
C LEU A 361 3.48 -14.84 -20.39
N ARG A 362 2.19 -14.46 -20.36
CA ARG A 362 1.09 -15.24 -20.93
C ARG A 362 0.91 -14.88 -22.41
N PRO A 363 1.17 -15.81 -23.36
CA PRO A 363 1.10 -15.52 -24.79
C PRO A 363 -0.26 -14.94 -25.23
N GLU A 364 -1.35 -15.42 -24.65
CA GLU A 364 -2.72 -14.97 -24.92
C GLU A 364 -3.01 -13.53 -24.46
N LEU A 365 -2.12 -12.94 -23.64
CA LEU A 365 -2.22 -11.57 -23.13
C LEU A 365 -1.18 -10.62 -23.74
N SER A 366 -0.34 -11.11 -24.66
CA SER A 366 0.78 -10.34 -25.22
C SER A 366 0.38 -9.01 -25.88
N MET A 367 -0.84 -8.91 -26.41
CA MET A 367 -1.35 -7.70 -27.06
C MET A 367 -1.61 -6.52 -26.11
N PHE A 368 -1.66 -6.76 -24.79
CA PHE A 368 -1.98 -5.72 -23.81
C PHE A 368 -0.76 -4.95 -23.30
N GLU A 369 0.44 -5.28 -23.79
CA GLU A 369 1.69 -4.57 -23.50
C GLU A 369 1.94 -4.39 -21.98
N PHE A 370 1.71 -5.45 -21.19
CA PHE A 370 1.86 -5.40 -19.73
C PHE A 370 3.28 -5.07 -19.29
N GLU A 371 4.29 -5.40 -20.09
CA GLU A 371 5.68 -4.97 -19.93
C GLU A 371 5.79 -3.44 -19.78
N LYS A 372 5.18 -2.64 -20.66
CA LYS A 372 5.25 -1.17 -20.58
C LYS A 372 4.59 -0.63 -19.29
N GLN A 373 3.50 -1.28 -18.87
CA GLN A 373 2.80 -0.92 -17.63
C GLN A 373 3.67 -1.27 -16.40
N ALA A 374 4.37 -2.40 -16.41
CA ALA A 374 5.28 -2.82 -15.37
C ALA A 374 6.49 -1.87 -15.25
N GLU A 375 7.13 -1.57 -16.38
CA GLU A 375 8.26 -0.64 -16.47
C GLU A 375 7.91 0.75 -15.92
N ALA A 376 6.72 1.27 -16.23
CA ALA A 376 6.27 2.55 -15.71
C ALA A 376 6.19 2.59 -14.17
N VAL A 377 5.78 1.48 -13.55
CA VAL A 377 5.74 1.34 -12.09
C VAL A 377 7.15 1.21 -11.50
N GLU A 378 8.04 0.45 -12.15
CA GLU A 378 9.44 0.30 -11.73
C GLU A 378 10.24 1.60 -11.84
N CYS A 379 10.11 2.34 -12.95
CA CYS A 379 10.68 3.67 -13.08
C CYS A 379 10.16 4.63 -12.00
N SER A 380 8.87 4.53 -11.65
CA SER A 380 8.28 5.34 -10.58
C SER A 380 8.82 4.99 -9.19
N LEU A 381 9.19 3.73 -8.96
CA LEU A 381 9.90 3.31 -7.74
C LEU A 381 11.29 3.92 -7.65
N ASP A 382 12.03 3.97 -8.76
CA ASP A 382 13.36 4.61 -8.81
C ASP A 382 13.26 6.12 -8.53
N ILE A 383 12.27 6.79 -9.10
CA ILE A 383 12.00 8.22 -8.84
C ILE A 383 11.69 8.47 -7.35
N LEU A 384 10.85 7.62 -6.73
CA LEU A 384 10.56 7.73 -5.30
C LEU A 384 11.79 7.48 -4.43
N LEU A 385 12.58 6.46 -4.78
CA LEU A 385 13.83 6.14 -4.10
C LEU A 385 14.79 7.34 -4.14
N ASP A 386 14.96 7.96 -5.31
CA ASP A 386 15.83 9.11 -5.49
C ASP A 386 15.36 10.32 -4.66
N ALA A 387 14.07 10.65 -4.73
CA ALA A 387 13.48 11.75 -3.96
C ALA A 387 13.66 11.56 -2.44
N LEU A 388 13.40 10.34 -1.94
CA LEU A 388 13.57 10.01 -0.53
C LEU A 388 15.05 10.01 -0.11
N THR A 389 15.94 9.52 -0.96
CA THR A 389 17.38 9.48 -0.69
C THR A 389 17.96 10.89 -0.64
N THR A 390 17.65 11.72 -1.64
CA THR A 390 18.05 13.13 -1.72
C THR A 390 17.56 13.91 -0.50
N ARG A 391 16.31 13.71 -0.09
CA ARG A 391 15.76 14.28 1.14
C ARG A 391 16.55 13.84 2.38
N ARG A 392 16.85 12.54 2.53
CA ARG A 392 17.61 12.02 3.68
C ARG A 392 18.99 12.66 3.77
N VAL A 393 19.71 12.75 2.65
CA VAL A 393 21.03 13.40 2.58
C VAL A 393 20.93 14.87 3.00
N ARG A 394 19.96 15.62 2.45
CA ARG A 394 19.77 17.04 2.80
C ARG A 394 19.46 17.25 4.29
N LEU A 395 18.77 16.29 4.92
CA LEU A 395 18.48 16.30 6.36
C LEU A 395 19.61 15.72 7.22
N GLY A 396 20.78 15.42 6.66
CA GLY A 396 21.92 14.83 7.38
C GLY A 396 21.67 13.41 7.87
N ARG A 397 20.68 12.69 7.31
CA ARG A 397 20.31 11.32 7.68
C ARG A 397 21.03 10.31 6.80
N SER A 398 21.46 9.19 7.39
CA SER A 398 22.06 8.07 6.64
C SER A 398 21.12 7.52 5.57
N ILE A 399 21.65 7.25 4.38
CA ILE A 399 20.92 6.63 3.26
C ILE A 399 20.59 5.16 3.57
N THR A 400 21.53 4.45 4.19
CA THR A 400 21.33 3.08 4.63
C THR A 400 20.80 3.03 6.05
N ARG A 401 19.75 2.23 6.28
CA ARG A 401 19.39 1.79 7.62
C ARG A 401 20.42 0.72 8.01
N LYS A 402 21.17 0.90 9.10
CA LYS A 402 22.08 -0.14 9.61
C LYS A 402 21.29 -1.45 9.67
N GLN A 403 21.79 -2.52 9.03
CA GLN A 403 21.21 -3.85 9.20
C GLN A 403 21.15 -4.11 10.71
N ARG A 404 19.93 -4.20 11.26
CA ARG A 404 19.77 -4.79 12.58
C ARG A 404 20.35 -6.20 12.45
N HIS A 405 21.40 -6.49 13.20
CA HIS A 405 22.01 -7.81 13.28
C HIS A 405 20.96 -8.80 13.79
N ASN A 406 20.14 -9.34 12.91
CA ASN A 406 19.55 -10.65 13.12
C ASN A 406 20.53 -11.65 12.52
N ARG A 407 21.47 -12.09 13.37
CA ARG A 407 22.07 -13.40 13.19
C ARG A 407 20.90 -14.39 13.12
N ASN A 408 20.87 -15.22 12.06
CA ASN A 408 19.88 -16.26 11.74
C ASN A 408 18.97 -15.91 10.55
N CYS A 409 19.58 -15.82 9.37
CA CYS A 409 18.96 -16.32 8.15
C CYS A 409 19.88 -17.45 7.65
N ILE A 410 19.53 -18.70 7.99
CA ILE A 410 19.96 -19.92 7.29
C ILE A 410 18.72 -20.47 6.62
#